data_AF-A0A945WHB0-F1
#
_entry.id   AF-A0A945WHB0-F1
#
_cell.length_a   1.000
_cell.length_b   1.000
_cell.length_c   1.000
_cell.angle_alpha   90.00
_cell.angle_beta   90.00
_cell.angle_gamma   90.00
#
_symmetry.space_group_name_H-M   'P 1'
#
loop_
_entity.id
_entity.type
_entity.pdbx_description
1 polymer ?
#
loop_
_entity_poly.entity_id
_entity_poly.type
_entity_poly.pdbx_seq_one_letter_code
_entity_poly.pdbx_strand_id
1 'polypeptide(L)' 'MAQGLSKDRMEYFFFGESLPVAPNSNPDGSDNERGRQLNRRCEFELKKDGTADIIFKF' A
#
# COMPACT_ATOMS: atom_id res chain seq x y z
N MET A 1 3.03 -13.09 -15.54
CA MET A 1 2.07 -12.42 -14.62
C MET A 1 1.14 -13.51 -14.11
N ALA A 2 1.22 -13.86 -12.83
CA ALA A 2 0.84 -15.19 -12.35
C ALA A 2 -0.66 -15.41 -12.05
N GLN A 3 -1.56 -14.44 -12.26
CA GLN A 3 -2.97 -14.57 -11.83
C GLN A 3 -4.00 -13.93 -12.78
N GLY A 4 -3.72 -13.81 -14.08
CA GLY A 4 -4.72 -13.35 -15.08
C GLY A 4 -4.99 -11.84 -15.12
N LEU A 5 -4.24 -11.02 -14.40
CA LEU A 5 -4.28 -9.55 -14.51
C LEU A 5 -3.47 -9.08 -15.72
N SER A 6 -4.11 -8.32 -16.62
CA SER A 6 -3.41 -7.63 -17.70
C SER A 6 -2.48 -6.56 -17.13
N LYS A 7 -1.29 -6.41 -17.73
CA LYS A 7 -0.31 -5.39 -17.35
C LYS A 7 -0.86 -3.97 -17.48
N ASP A 8 -1.72 -3.73 -18.48
CA ASP A 8 -2.28 -2.40 -18.76
C ASP A 8 -3.28 -1.93 -17.69
N ARG A 9 -3.66 -2.82 -16.76
CA ARG A 9 -4.54 -2.50 -15.62
C ARG A 9 -3.77 -2.22 -14.32
N MET A 10 -2.43 -2.20 -14.37
CA MET A 10 -1.58 -2.01 -13.20
C MET A 10 -0.75 -0.74 -13.33
N GLU A 11 -0.85 0.12 -12.32
CA GLU A 11 0.09 1.21 -12.09
C GLU A 11 0.90 0.90 -10.84
N TYR A 12 2.19 1.24 -10.84
CA TYR A 12 3.09 0.99 -9.72
C TYR A 12 3.63 2.31 -9.18
N PHE A 13 3.55 2.47 -7.86
CA PHE A 13 4.11 3.61 -7.14
C PHE A 13 5.04 3.10 -6.04
N PHE A 14 6.17 3.77 -5.86
CA PHE A 14 7.18 3.43 -4.86
C PHE A 14 7.50 4.67 -4.02
N PHE A 15 7.07 4.67 -2.76
CA PHE A 15 7.19 5.83 -1.88
C PHE A 15 8.33 5.74 -0.87
N GLY A 16 8.97 4.57 -0.72
CA GLY A 16 10.00 4.38 0.30
C GLY A 16 9.49 4.75 1.69
N GLU A 17 10.18 5.67 2.37
CA GLU A 17 9.83 6.14 3.71
C GLU A 17 9.02 7.45 3.72
N SER A 18 8.64 8.00 2.56
CA SER A 18 8.05 9.34 2.49
C SER A 18 6.59 9.41 2.98
N LEU A 19 5.87 8.28 3.05
CA LEU A 19 4.46 8.21 3.45
C LEU A 19 4.25 7.17 4.58
N PRO A 20 4.75 7.45 5.80
CA PRO A 20 4.58 6.55 6.93
C PRO A 20 3.13 6.59 7.46
N VAL A 21 2.59 5.43 7.81
CA VAL A 21 1.32 5.30 8.55
C VAL A 21 1.54 5.43 10.06
N ALA A 22 2.76 5.18 10.54
CA ALA A 22 3.17 5.36 11.94
C ALA A 22 4.60 5.93 12.02
N PRO A 23 5.00 6.63 13.10
CA PRO A 23 6.36 7.15 13.23
C PRO A 23 7.42 6.04 13.17
N ASN A 24 8.53 6.27 12.45
CA ASN A 24 9.70 5.37 12.45
C ASN A 24 10.58 5.55 13.70
N SER A 25 10.45 6.68 14.39
CA SER A 25 11.22 7.00 15.60
C SER A 25 10.30 7.47 16.72
N ASN A 26 10.74 7.27 17.96
CA ASN A 26 10.11 7.82 19.15
C ASN A 26 10.45 9.33 19.30
N PRO A 27 9.76 10.07 20.18
CA PRO A 27 10.05 11.50 20.40
C PRO A 27 11.48 11.81 20.86
N ASP A 28 12.15 10.84 21.47
CA ASP A 28 13.56 10.93 21.89
C ASP A 28 14.56 10.60 20.76
N GLY A 29 14.06 10.29 19.56
CA GLY A 29 14.86 9.91 18.40
C GLY A 29 15.26 8.44 18.33
N SER A 30 14.96 7.64 19.35
CA SER A 30 15.20 6.19 19.31
C SER A 30 14.29 5.48 18.31
N ASP A 31 14.64 4.26 17.94
CA ASP A 31 13.89 3.47 16.95
C ASP A 31 12.50 3.08 17.45
N ASN A 32 11.49 3.25 16.59
CA ASN A 32 10.14 2.74 16.82
C ASN A 32 9.90 1.52 15.93
N GLU A 33 10.40 0.36 16.36
CA GLU A 33 10.35 -0.89 15.60
C GLU A 33 8.92 -1.27 15.18
N ARG A 34 7.94 -1.06 16.08
CA ARG A 34 6.53 -1.35 15.84
C ARG A 34 5.96 -0.43 14.77
N GLY A 35 6.23 0.88 14.86
CA GLY A 35 5.82 1.85 13.85
C GLY A 35 6.46 1.55 12.48
N ARG A 36 7.77 1.30 12.47
CA ARG A 36 8.50 0.90 11.26
C ARG A 36 7.96 -0.38 10.65
N GLN A 37 7.52 -1.36 11.46
CA GLN A 37 6.90 -2.59 10.96
C GLN A 37 5.57 -2.33 10.25
N LEU A 38 4.77 -1.37 10.72
CA LEU A 38 3.54 -0.96 10.03
C LEU A 38 3.84 -0.27 8.69
N ASN A 39 4.97 0.45 8.59
CA ASN A 39 5.38 1.12 7.35
C ASN A 39 5.93 0.17 6.28
N ARG A 40 6.35 -1.05 6.64
CA ARG A 40 6.75 -2.11 5.69
C ARG A 40 5.50 -2.77 5.09
N ARG A 41 4.84 -2.08 4.15
CA ARG A 41 3.57 -2.50 3.56
C ARG A 41 3.49 -2.27 2.06
N CYS A 42 2.53 -2.93 1.43
CA CYS A 42 2.08 -2.70 0.07
C CYS A 42 0.58 -2.41 0.11
N GLU A 43 0.15 -1.32 -0.52
CA GLU A 43 -1.26 -0.94 -0.61
C GLU A 43 -1.76 -1.16 -2.04
N PHE A 44 -3.03 -1.58 -2.16
CA PHE A 44 -3.70 -1.74 -3.44
C PHE A 44 -4.89 -0.78 -3.48
N GLU A 45 -4.84 0.16 -4.41
CA GLU A 45 -5.96 1.03 -4.71
C GLU A 45 -6.70 0.50 -5.95
N LEU A 46 -8.02 0.31 -5.83
CA LEU A 46 -8.88 -0.08 -6.94
C LEU A 46 -9.49 1.18 -7.55
N LYS A 47 -9.00 1.59 -8.73
CA LYS A 47 -9.61 2.71 -9.47
C LYS A 47 -10.98 2.31 -10.00
N LYS A 48 -11.99 3.15 -9.73
CA LYS A 48 -13.39 2.94 -10.15
C LYS A 48 -13.58 2.92 -11.67
N ASP A 49 -12.63 3.46 -12.41
CA ASP A 49 -12.69 3.57 -13.87
C ASP A 49 -12.40 2.22 -14.57
N GLY A 50 -12.05 1.17 -13.81
CA GLY A 50 -11.90 -0.18 -14.31
C GLY A 50 -13.24 -0.90 -14.47
N THR A 51 -13.36 -1.72 -15.51
CA THR A 51 -14.51 -2.58 -15.88
C THR A 51 -14.93 -3.65 -14.85
N ALA A 52 -14.43 -3.59 -13.61
CA ALA A 52 -14.87 -4.50 -12.56
C ALA A 52 -16.06 -3.87 -11.84
N ASP A 53 -17.26 -4.37 -12.13
CA ASP A 53 -18.41 -4.17 -11.24
C ASP A 53 -17.97 -4.53 -9.83
N ILE A 54 -18.01 -3.54 -8.93
CA ILE A 54 -17.67 -3.71 -7.54
C ILE A 54 -18.78 -4.56 -6.91
N ILE A 55 -18.64 -5.89 -6.96
CA ILE A 55 -19.50 -6.82 -6.24
C ILE A 55 -19.12 -6.75 -4.77
N PHE A 56 -19.66 -5.77 -4.05
CA PHE A 56 -19.83 -5.90 -2.61
C PHE A 56 -21.06 -6.79 -2.37
N LYS A 57 -20.84 -8.10 -2.27
CA LYS A 57 -21.81 -9.00 -1.62
C LYS A 57 -21.44 -9.07 -0.14
N PHE A 58 -22.32 -8.50 0.68
CA PHE A 58 -22.40 -8.83 2.10
C PHE A 58 -23.00 -10.23 2.27
#